data_AF-A0A4V2R6N2-F1
#
_entry.id   AF-A0A4V2R6N2-F1
#
_cell.length_a   1.000
_cell.length_b   1.000
_cell.length_c   1.000
_cell.angle_alpha   90.00
_cell.angle_beta   90.00
_cell.angle_gamma   90.00
#
_symmetry.space_group_name_H-M   'P 1'
#
loop_
_entity.id
_entity.type
_entity.pdbx_description
1 polymer ?
#
loop_
_entity_poly.entity_id
_entity_poly.type
_entity_poly.pdbx_seq_one_letter_code
_entity_poly.pdbx_strand_id
1 'polypeptide(L)'
;MLRKWFLSTLVVGMLLAGLPAALVSAAAASYEISPDQTSVGVNKALTVTVKASELKDVYGYEIVLSYDTTKLSLQSANNLLPKNNAAEQNGFAISPIKSGNKVTFAYTKVGSAAGSEGSQALAAFTFGSLAAGKATVKIESVKLVRTDLTSEKQTPDKTVQIYVLNANREFKDVAAGFWAKDAITRAAQMGFANGYPDGTFKPLKQVTRAEFVTMLARALELPEAERQGTDFKDNERIGNWAKPSIASGVAAGWIKGFEDGTFRPDLPITRAEMTVIVARALKLDTAQAQAGQLSFADAASIPSWAKDAVAAAVKAGLVNGRGGNKFVPADSANRAEAVTLILRMAD
;
A
#
# COMPACT_ATOMS: atom_id res chain seq x y z
N MET A 1 11.35 -86.77 -31.43
CA MET A 1 11.96 -85.84 -30.46
C MET A 1 10.89 -84.88 -29.96
N LEU A 2 10.73 -84.83 -28.64
CA LEU A 2 10.20 -83.78 -27.75
C LEU A 2 9.19 -82.71 -28.26
N ARG A 3 7.96 -82.82 -27.73
CA ARG A 3 7.28 -81.95 -26.73
C ARG A 3 6.73 -80.54 -27.09
N LYS A 4 5.48 -80.33 -26.59
CA LYS A 4 4.86 -79.11 -25.96
C LYS A 4 4.15 -78.12 -26.88
N TRP A 5 3.12 -77.36 -26.48
CA TRP A 5 1.99 -77.38 -25.50
C TRP A 5 1.29 -76.00 -25.63
N PHE A 6 -0.04 -75.97 -25.48
CA PHE A 6 -0.98 -74.91 -25.00
C PHE A 6 -0.67 -73.38 -24.98
N LEU A 7 -1.68 -72.64 -25.48
CA LEU A 7 -2.34 -71.37 -25.04
C LEU A 7 -1.58 -70.28 -24.25
N SER A 8 -1.81 -69.00 -24.64
CA SER A 8 -2.21 -67.92 -23.70
C SER A 8 -2.79 -66.68 -24.41
N THR A 9 -4.02 -66.36 -24.03
CA THR A 9 -4.77 -65.08 -24.15
C THR A 9 -4.06 -63.92 -23.45
N LEU A 10 -4.11 -62.71 -24.03
CA LEU A 10 -3.84 -61.45 -23.31
C LEU A 10 -5.07 -60.55 -23.40
N VAL A 11 -5.86 -60.54 -22.33
CA VAL A 11 -6.89 -59.56 -22.04
C VAL A 11 -6.20 -58.36 -21.39
N VAL A 12 -6.23 -57.20 -22.04
CA VAL A 12 -5.77 -55.95 -21.45
C VAL A 12 -6.93 -55.39 -20.61
N GLY A 13 -6.85 -55.59 -19.30
CA GLY A 13 -7.73 -54.96 -18.32
C GLY A 13 -7.36 -53.48 -18.16
N MET A 14 -8.25 -52.60 -18.61
CA MET A 14 -8.17 -51.16 -18.40
C MET A 14 -8.64 -50.86 -16.96
N LEU A 15 -7.70 -50.78 -16.01
CA LEU A 15 -7.95 -50.20 -14.69
C LEU A 15 -8.14 -48.68 -14.85
N LEU A 16 -9.39 -48.22 -14.81
CA LEU A 16 -9.69 -46.81 -14.48
C LEU A 16 -9.47 -46.63 -12.96
N ALA A 17 -8.28 -46.17 -12.58
CA ALA A 17 -8.05 -45.65 -11.23
C ALA A 17 -8.82 -44.33 -11.10
N GLY A 18 -9.83 -44.30 -10.23
CA GLY A 18 -10.51 -43.07 -9.83
C GLY A 18 -9.50 -42.13 -9.17
N LEU A 19 -9.16 -41.05 -9.86
CA LEU A 19 -8.47 -39.92 -9.25
C LEU A 19 -9.38 -39.38 -8.13
N PRO A 20 -8.92 -39.29 -6.87
CA PRO A 20 -9.67 -38.59 -5.85
C PRO A 20 -9.84 -37.14 -6.32
N ALA A 21 -11.08 -36.69 -6.43
CA ALA A 21 -11.37 -35.27 -6.57
C ALA A 21 -10.64 -34.57 -5.41
N ALA A 22 -9.65 -33.75 -5.74
CA ALA A 22 -9.03 -32.89 -4.75
C ALA A 22 -10.17 -32.04 -4.16
N LEU A 23 -10.49 -32.27 -2.89
CA LEU A 23 -11.31 -31.36 -2.11
C LEU A 23 -10.56 -30.03 -2.17
N VAL A 24 -11.03 -29.12 -3.03
CA VAL A 24 -10.60 -27.73 -3.00
C VAL A 24 -11.07 -27.22 -1.65
N SER A 25 -10.16 -27.22 -0.67
CA SER A 25 -10.38 -26.56 0.60
C SER A 25 -10.79 -25.14 0.27
N ALA A 26 -12.00 -24.76 0.66
CA ALA A 26 -12.42 -23.40 0.45
C ALA A 26 -11.47 -22.45 1.20
N ALA A 27 -11.22 -21.29 0.61
CA ALA A 27 -10.31 -20.31 1.21
C ALA A 27 -10.82 -19.90 2.60
N ALA A 28 -9.89 -19.85 3.57
CA ALA A 28 -10.17 -19.29 4.88
C ALA A 28 -10.37 -17.78 4.78
N ALA A 29 -11.15 -17.21 5.71
CA ALA A 29 -11.35 -15.78 5.78
C ALA A 29 -10.00 -15.05 5.87
N SER A 30 -9.84 -13.98 5.07
CA SER A 30 -8.66 -13.13 5.09
C SER A 30 -9.04 -11.71 5.53
N TYR A 31 -8.09 -10.98 6.11
CA TYR A 31 -8.35 -9.68 6.72
C TYR A 31 -7.43 -8.59 6.18
N GLU A 32 -7.97 -7.39 6.14
CA GLU A 32 -7.28 -6.15 5.82
C GLU A 32 -7.58 -5.11 6.90
N ILE A 33 -6.62 -4.24 7.18
CA ILE A 33 -6.79 -3.06 8.03
C ILE A 33 -6.42 -1.83 7.20
N SER A 34 -7.39 -0.93 7.00
CA SER A 34 -7.24 0.22 6.10
C SER A 34 -7.67 1.50 6.84
N PRO A 35 -6.78 2.49 7.02
CA PRO A 35 -7.17 3.80 7.48
C PRO A 35 -7.84 4.60 6.34
N ASP A 36 -8.68 5.56 6.70
CA ASP A 36 -9.24 6.55 5.77
C ASP A 36 -8.19 7.54 5.26
N GLN A 37 -7.14 7.77 6.05
CA GLN A 37 -5.98 8.58 5.71
C GLN A 37 -4.71 8.00 6.36
N THR A 38 -3.61 7.99 5.64
CA THR A 38 -2.32 7.49 6.15
C THR A 38 -1.55 8.53 6.97
N SER A 39 -2.05 9.77 7.03
CA SER A 39 -1.55 10.82 7.91
C SER A 39 -2.66 11.74 8.40
N VAL A 40 -2.49 12.30 9.59
CA VAL A 40 -3.50 13.13 10.25
C VAL A 40 -2.83 14.21 11.10
N GLY A 41 -3.33 15.44 11.13
CA GLY A 41 -2.81 16.47 12.04
C GLY A 41 -3.11 16.15 13.50
N VAL A 42 -2.24 16.52 14.45
CA VAL A 42 -2.51 16.41 15.89
C VAL A 42 -3.88 17.01 16.26
N ASN A 43 -4.61 16.37 17.17
CA ASN A 43 -5.98 16.71 17.59
C ASN A 43 -7.04 16.59 16.49
N LYS A 44 -6.76 15.85 15.41
CA LYS A 44 -7.77 15.45 14.42
C LYS A 44 -8.11 13.97 14.57
N ALA A 45 -9.28 13.60 14.06
CA ALA A 45 -9.75 12.22 14.04
C ALA A 45 -9.34 11.52 12.73
N LEU A 46 -9.15 10.21 12.82
CA LEU A 46 -9.00 9.30 11.69
C LEU A 46 -9.79 8.02 11.97
N THR A 47 -10.17 7.31 10.92
CA THR A 47 -10.92 6.06 11.03
C THR A 47 -10.12 4.91 10.44
N VAL A 48 -9.95 3.84 11.22
CA VAL A 48 -9.36 2.58 10.77
C VAL A 48 -10.45 1.54 10.59
N THR A 49 -10.55 0.99 9.39
CA THR A 49 -11.54 -0.01 9.04
C THR A 49 -10.90 -1.39 8.98
N VAL A 50 -11.53 -2.37 9.64
CA VAL A 50 -11.21 -3.79 9.47
C VAL A 50 -12.15 -4.38 8.42
N LYS A 51 -11.58 -4.93 7.35
CA LYS A 51 -12.31 -5.63 6.30
C LYS A 51 -11.96 -7.10 6.32
N ALA A 52 -12.89 -7.93 5.85
CA ALA A 52 -12.66 -9.34 5.65
C ALA A 52 -13.15 -9.79 4.27
N SER A 53 -12.50 -10.81 3.71
CA SER A 53 -12.89 -11.48 2.46
C SER A 53 -13.04 -12.97 2.69
N GLU A 54 -13.74 -13.65 1.79
CA GLU A 54 -14.06 -15.08 1.90
C GLU A 54 -14.83 -15.42 3.18
N LEU A 55 -15.67 -14.48 3.68
CA LEU A 55 -16.53 -14.75 4.81
C LEU A 55 -17.60 -15.78 4.46
N LYS A 56 -17.94 -16.62 5.45
CA LYS A 56 -18.95 -17.66 5.31
C LYS A 56 -19.85 -17.66 6.52
N ASP A 57 -21.11 -17.33 6.30
CA ASP A 57 -22.15 -17.38 7.33
C ASP A 57 -21.76 -16.63 8.63
N VAL A 58 -21.21 -15.41 8.50
CA VAL A 58 -20.80 -14.63 9.68
C VAL A 58 -22.01 -13.95 10.32
N TYR A 59 -22.42 -14.48 11.45
CA TYR A 59 -23.52 -13.96 12.26
C TYR A 59 -23.05 -12.92 13.29
N GLY A 60 -21.80 -13.00 13.73
CA GLY A 60 -21.20 -12.02 14.62
C GLY A 60 -19.68 -12.09 14.59
N TYR A 61 -19.03 -11.15 15.25
CA TYR A 61 -17.59 -11.13 15.38
C TYR A 61 -17.14 -10.45 16.69
N GLU A 62 -15.92 -10.76 17.09
CA GLU A 62 -15.13 -10.00 18.06
C GLU A 62 -13.80 -9.63 17.42
N ILE A 63 -13.42 -8.36 17.49
CA ILE A 63 -12.15 -7.84 16.98
C ILE A 63 -11.37 -7.27 18.16
N VAL A 64 -10.10 -7.68 18.26
CA VAL A 64 -9.13 -7.08 19.17
C VAL A 64 -8.09 -6.36 18.35
N LEU A 65 -7.98 -5.05 18.53
CA LEU A 65 -6.89 -4.25 17.99
C LEU A 65 -5.91 -3.86 19.09
N SER A 66 -4.63 -3.76 18.74
CA SER A 66 -3.66 -2.97 19.51
C SER A 66 -3.34 -1.67 18.77
N TYR A 67 -3.03 -0.61 19.53
CA TYR A 67 -2.70 0.70 18.96
C TYR A 67 -1.70 1.47 19.82
N ASP A 68 -0.97 2.41 19.22
CA ASP A 68 -0.04 3.28 19.95
C ASP A 68 -0.79 4.32 20.80
N THR A 69 -0.91 4.06 22.11
CA THR A 69 -1.59 4.94 23.06
C THR A 69 -0.86 6.26 23.34
N THR A 70 0.39 6.40 22.92
CA THR A 70 1.14 7.67 23.05
C THR A 70 0.82 8.63 21.91
N LYS A 71 0.26 8.12 20.81
CA LYS A 71 -0.06 8.88 19.60
C LYS A 71 -1.55 8.93 19.28
N LEU A 72 -2.31 7.92 19.71
CA LEU A 72 -3.72 7.75 19.37
C LEU A 72 -4.54 7.47 20.62
N SER A 73 -5.79 7.97 20.62
CA SER A 73 -6.80 7.66 21.63
C SER A 73 -8.07 7.17 20.93
N LEU A 74 -8.57 6.00 21.31
CA LEU A 74 -9.83 5.49 20.76
C LEU A 74 -11.00 6.37 21.20
N GLN A 75 -11.76 6.87 20.23
CA GLN A 75 -12.98 7.65 20.42
C GLN A 75 -14.23 6.78 20.30
N SER A 76 -14.32 5.94 19.27
CA SER A 76 -15.49 5.09 19.02
C SER A 76 -15.13 3.86 18.19
N ALA A 77 -16.01 2.85 18.23
CA ALA A 77 -15.97 1.69 17.36
C ALA A 77 -17.40 1.38 16.90
N ASN A 78 -17.59 1.16 15.60
CA ASN A 78 -18.90 0.99 14.98
C ASN A 78 -18.90 -0.29 14.12
N ASN A 79 -20.02 -1.01 14.14
CA ASN A 79 -20.26 -2.12 13.21
C ASN A 79 -20.53 -1.58 11.81
N LEU A 80 -19.99 -2.26 10.80
CA LEU A 80 -20.20 -1.99 9.38
C LEU A 80 -20.88 -3.14 8.65
N LEU A 81 -21.15 -4.28 9.29
CA LEU A 81 -21.94 -5.34 8.66
C LEU A 81 -23.35 -4.81 8.32
N PRO A 82 -23.92 -5.23 7.16
CA PRO A 82 -25.24 -4.80 6.74
C PRO A 82 -26.31 -5.12 7.79
N LYS A 83 -27.29 -4.22 7.91
CA LYS A 83 -28.52 -4.48 8.67
C LYS A 83 -29.37 -5.51 7.92
N ASN A 84 -30.08 -6.37 8.65
CA ASN A 84 -30.86 -7.46 8.05
C ASN A 84 -32.15 -6.96 7.38
N ASN A 85 -32.77 -5.89 7.87
CA ASN A 85 -33.83 -5.16 7.17
C ASN A 85 -33.92 -3.69 7.64
N ALA A 86 -34.71 -2.86 6.94
CA ALA A 86 -34.86 -1.43 7.23
C ALA A 86 -35.68 -1.12 8.50
N ALA A 87 -36.44 -2.10 9.02
CA ALA A 87 -37.32 -1.97 10.18
C ALA A 87 -36.66 -2.42 11.50
N GLU A 88 -35.58 -3.20 11.43
CA GLU A 88 -34.85 -3.71 12.57
C GLU A 88 -33.80 -2.70 13.05
N GLN A 89 -34.10 -2.14 14.22
CA GLN A 89 -33.06 -1.71 15.13
C GLN A 89 -32.24 -2.95 15.52
N ASN A 90 -31.03 -3.02 14.96
CA ASN A 90 -29.80 -3.33 15.68
C ASN A 90 -29.53 -4.81 15.99
N GLY A 91 -28.64 -5.42 15.22
CA GLY A 91 -27.66 -6.31 15.86
C GLY A 91 -26.97 -5.58 17.02
N PHE A 92 -26.56 -6.31 18.05
CA PHE A 92 -25.97 -5.72 19.25
C PHE A 92 -24.48 -5.51 19.06
N ALA A 93 -24.02 -4.28 19.20
CA ALA A 93 -22.62 -3.95 19.38
C ALA A 93 -22.35 -3.67 20.86
N ILE A 94 -21.21 -4.11 21.38
CA ILE A 94 -20.75 -3.67 22.69
C ILE A 94 -20.07 -2.31 22.57
N SER A 95 -20.13 -1.51 23.64
CA SER A 95 -19.20 -0.39 23.79
C SER A 95 -17.77 -0.92 23.77
N PRO A 96 -16.83 -0.27 23.06
CA PRO A 96 -15.47 -0.76 22.95
C PRO A 96 -14.79 -0.81 24.33
N ILE A 97 -14.20 -1.96 24.65
CA ILE A 97 -13.53 -2.21 25.93
C ILE A 97 -12.03 -1.96 25.75
N LYS A 98 -11.49 -0.95 26.46
CA LYS A 98 -10.06 -0.62 26.46
C LYS A 98 -9.33 -1.37 27.57
N SER A 99 -8.20 -1.99 27.25
CA SER A 99 -7.30 -2.62 28.22
C SER A 99 -5.85 -2.39 27.79
N GLY A 100 -5.16 -1.48 28.49
CA GLY A 100 -3.84 -1.02 28.09
C GLY A 100 -3.84 -0.46 26.66
N ASN A 101 -2.98 -0.99 25.81
CA ASN A 101 -2.88 -0.63 24.39
C ASN A 101 -3.85 -1.40 23.49
N LYS A 102 -4.78 -2.18 24.06
CA LYS A 102 -5.75 -2.97 23.30
C LYS A 102 -7.16 -2.40 23.41
N VAL A 103 -7.93 -2.58 22.34
CA VAL A 103 -9.38 -2.38 22.30
C VAL A 103 -10.05 -3.67 21.82
N THR A 104 -11.11 -4.08 22.52
CA THR A 104 -12.01 -5.15 22.09
C THR A 104 -13.34 -4.55 21.66
N PHE A 105 -13.82 -4.93 20.48
CA PHE A 105 -15.12 -4.56 19.96
C PHE A 105 -15.81 -5.80 19.39
N ALA A 106 -17.07 -6.01 19.75
CA ALA A 106 -17.84 -7.16 19.33
C ALA A 106 -19.21 -6.73 18.82
N TYR A 107 -19.71 -7.46 17.85
CA TYR A 107 -21.03 -7.28 17.27
C TYR A 107 -21.67 -8.64 16.99
N THR A 108 -22.98 -8.73 17.18
CA THR A 108 -23.78 -9.88 16.75
C THR A 108 -25.05 -9.41 16.07
N LYS A 109 -25.50 -10.17 15.07
CA LYS A 109 -26.87 -10.08 14.58
C LYS A 109 -27.85 -10.58 15.64
N VAL A 110 -29.12 -10.28 15.44
CA VAL A 110 -30.24 -10.75 16.27
C VAL A 110 -31.28 -11.46 15.40
N GLY A 111 -32.04 -12.35 16.02
CA GLY A 111 -33.13 -13.08 15.36
C GLY A 111 -32.66 -14.13 14.33
N SER A 112 -33.55 -14.50 13.43
CA SER A 112 -33.30 -15.52 12.39
C SER A 112 -32.55 -14.97 11.18
N ALA A 113 -31.61 -14.07 11.40
CA ALA A 113 -30.86 -13.41 10.34
C ALA A 113 -29.83 -14.35 9.70
N ALA A 114 -29.73 -14.34 8.37
CA ALA A 114 -28.68 -15.05 7.66
C ALA A 114 -27.30 -14.46 8.00
N GLY A 115 -26.28 -15.33 8.05
CA GLY A 115 -24.90 -14.90 8.18
C GLY A 115 -24.44 -14.10 6.96
N SER A 116 -23.43 -13.24 7.17
CA SER A 116 -22.83 -12.44 6.12
C SER A 116 -21.78 -13.25 5.37
N GLU A 117 -21.69 -13.06 4.05
CA GLU A 117 -20.79 -13.80 3.17
C GLU A 117 -19.93 -12.87 2.31
N GLY A 118 -18.87 -13.44 1.74
CA GLY A 118 -18.00 -12.76 0.78
C GLY A 118 -17.13 -11.67 1.42
N SER A 119 -16.90 -10.58 0.70
CA SER A 119 -16.11 -9.44 1.18
C SER A 119 -16.99 -8.42 1.91
N GLN A 120 -16.64 -8.11 3.15
CA GLN A 120 -17.39 -7.19 4.01
C GLN A 120 -16.44 -6.25 4.78
N ALA A 121 -16.88 -5.02 4.99
CA ALA A 121 -16.31 -4.19 6.05
C ALA A 121 -16.93 -4.65 7.38
N LEU A 122 -16.11 -5.02 8.36
CA LEU A 122 -16.59 -5.51 9.65
C LEU A 122 -16.84 -4.37 10.62
N ALA A 123 -15.81 -3.57 10.90
CA ALA A 123 -15.88 -2.50 11.90
C ALA A 123 -15.02 -1.30 11.53
N ALA A 124 -15.46 -0.11 11.93
CA ALA A 124 -14.72 1.14 11.88
C ALA A 124 -14.36 1.61 13.29
N PHE A 125 -13.08 1.86 13.53
CA PHE A 125 -12.53 2.38 14.78
C PHE A 125 -12.07 3.81 14.56
N THR A 126 -12.67 4.77 15.26
CA THR A 126 -12.28 6.19 15.17
C THR A 126 -11.30 6.52 16.28
N PHE A 127 -10.15 7.07 15.91
CA PHE A 127 -9.10 7.49 16.81
C PHE A 127 -8.92 9.01 16.75
N GLY A 128 -8.77 9.65 17.90
CA GLY A 128 -8.21 10.98 18.00
C GLY A 128 -6.69 10.90 18.07
N SER A 129 -6.00 11.75 17.31
CA SER A 129 -4.54 11.86 17.36
C SER A 129 -4.09 12.78 18.51
N LEU A 130 -3.09 12.34 19.27
CA LEU A 130 -2.62 12.97 20.51
C LEU A 130 -1.30 13.73 20.33
N ALA A 131 -0.34 13.11 19.66
CA ALA A 131 1.02 13.65 19.55
C ALA A 131 1.65 13.25 18.22
N ALA A 132 2.50 14.14 17.68
CA ALA A 132 3.15 13.91 16.41
C ALA A 132 4.10 12.71 16.45
N GLY A 133 4.23 12.03 15.31
CA GLY A 133 5.09 10.86 15.14
C GLY A 133 4.40 9.72 14.40
N LYS A 134 5.14 8.63 14.22
CA LYS A 134 4.60 7.38 13.67
C LYS A 134 3.78 6.67 14.75
N ALA A 135 2.63 6.16 14.38
CA ALA A 135 1.75 5.34 15.21
C ALA A 135 1.40 4.06 14.45
N THR A 136 1.12 2.97 15.15
CA THR A 136 0.65 1.72 14.55
C THR A 136 -0.72 1.34 15.10
N VAL A 137 -1.51 0.66 14.26
CA VAL A 137 -2.72 -0.06 14.67
C VAL A 137 -2.62 -1.46 14.08
N LYS A 138 -2.82 -2.48 14.90
CA LYS A 138 -2.67 -3.89 14.52
C LYS A 138 -3.90 -4.71 14.89
N ILE A 139 -4.30 -5.61 14.00
CA ILE A 139 -5.26 -6.67 14.29
C ILE A 139 -4.54 -7.76 15.10
N GLU A 140 -4.88 -7.86 16.39
CA GLU A 140 -4.36 -8.92 17.27
C GLU A 140 -5.14 -10.22 17.06
N SER A 141 -6.46 -10.13 17.00
CA SER A 141 -7.30 -11.27 16.68
C SER A 141 -8.67 -10.86 16.15
N VAL A 142 -9.24 -11.75 15.34
CA VAL A 142 -10.65 -11.71 14.95
C VAL A 142 -11.26 -13.06 15.30
N LYS A 143 -12.38 -13.05 16.02
CA LYS A 143 -13.19 -14.24 16.27
C LYS A 143 -14.49 -14.09 15.49
N LEU A 144 -14.76 -15.00 14.56
CA LEU A 144 -16.02 -15.03 13.82
C LEU A 144 -16.99 -16.00 14.52
N VAL A 145 -18.26 -15.65 14.53
CA VAL A 145 -19.36 -16.46 15.06
C VAL A 145 -20.34 -16.75 13.94
N ARG A 146 -20.70 -18.03 13.78
CA ARG A 146 -21.62 -18.53 12.75
C ARG A 146 -23.07 -18.56 13.23
N THR A 147 -24.02 -18.75 12.31
CA THR A 147 -25.46 -18.85 12.69
C THR A 147 -25.75 -20.07 13.57
N ASP A 148 -24.96 -21.13 13.44
CA ASP A 148 -25.00 -22.33 14.28
C ASP A 148 -24.32 -22.17 15.65
N LEU A 149 -23.91 -20.95 16.01
CA LEU A 149 -23.21 -20.57 17.24
C LEU A 149 -21.79 -21.14 17.39
N THR A 150 -21.27 -21.83 16.38
CA THR A 150 -19.85 -22.17 16.36
C THR A 150 -19.01 -20.92 16.11
N SER A 151 -17.75 -20.94 16.56
CA SER A 151 -16.88 -19.79 16.43
C SER A 151 -15.44 -20.20 16.17
N GLU A 152 -14.75 -19.38 15.39
CA GLU A 152 -13.34 -19.58 15.03
C GLU A 152 -12.56 -18.30 15.33
N LYS A 153 -11.44 -18.43 16.04
CA LYS A 153 -10.53 -17.32 16.34
C LYS A 153 -9.30 -17.40 15.45
N GLN A 154 -8.96 -16.27 14.84
CA GLN A 154 -7.85 -16.10 13.93
C GLN A 154 -6.96 -14.93 14.39
N THR A 155 -5.67 -14.98 14.06
CA THR A 155 -4.66 -13.97 14.41
C THR A 155 -3.97 -13.47 13.13
N PRO A 156 -4.60 -12.54 12.38
CA PRO A 156 -4.18 -12.21 11.02
C PRO A 156 -2.83 -11.47 10.91
N ASP A 157 -2.33 -10.92 12.03
CA ASP A 157 -1.09 -10.14 12.13
C ASP A 157 -0.99 -9.00 11.11
N LYS A 158 -2.12 -8.32 10.86
CA LYS A 158 -2.18 -7.17 9.96
C LYS A 158 -1.97 -5.88 10.74
N THR A 159 -1.04 -5.06 10.27
CA THR A 159 -0.69 -3.78 10.88
C THR A 159 -0.78 -2.68 9.85
N VAL A 160 -1.25 -1.50 10.26
CA VAL A 160 -1.12 -0.27 9.49
C VAL A 160 -0.34 0.77 10.29
N GLN A 161 0.46 1.54 9.56
CA GLN A 161 1.15 2.71 10.09
C GLN A 161 0.37 3.98 9.76
N ILE A 162 0.32 4.91 10.72
CA ILE A 162 -0.33 6.21 10.59
C ILE A 162 0.67 7.28 11.04
N TYR A 163 0.77 8.36 10.26
CA TYR A 163 1.63 9.48 10.58
C TYR A 163 0.83 10.61 11.22
N VAL A 164 1.04 10.86 12.52
CA VAL A 164 0.47 12.03 13.18
C VAL A 164 1.39 13.23 12.93
N LEU A 165 0.84 14.25 12.26
CA LEU A 165 1.55 15.40 11.74
C LEU A 165 1.52 16.58 12.72
N ASN A 166 2.66 17.24 12.89
CA ASN A 166 2.76 18.49 13.66
C ASN A 166 2.50 19.70 12.73
N ALA A 167 1.42 20.45 12.94
CA ALA A 167 1.13 21.61 12.11
C ALA A 167 2.26 22.68 12.10
N ASN A 168 3.11 22.71 13.13
CA ASN A 168 4.13 23.75 13.31
C ASN A 168 5.47 23.46 12.62
N ARG A 169 5.59 22.39 11.81
CA ARG A 169 6.82 22.16 11.03
C ARG A 169 6.75 22.92 9.71
N GLU A 170 7.17 24.18 9.76
CA GLU A 170 7.22 25.08 8.61
C GLU A 170 8.66 25.33 8.13
N PHE A 171 8.79 25.68 6.86
CA PHE A 171 10.07 26.04 6.23
C PHE A 171 10.02 27.50 5.79
N LYS A 172 11.12 28.23 6.01
CA LYS A 172 11.19 29.69 5.78
C LYS A 172 10.92 30.11 4.34
N ASP A 173 11.20 29.23 3.38
CA ASP A 173 11.08 29.44 1.94
C ASP A 173 9.86 28.73 1.33
N VAL A 174 8.92 28.26 2.17
CA VAL A 174 7.65 27.69 1.74
C VAL A 174 6.53 28.57 2.26
N ALA A 175 6.02 29.42 1.38
CA ALA A 175 4.92 30.33 1.72
C ALA A 175 3.65 29.57 2.13
N ALA A 176 2.80 30.18 2.95
CA ALA A 176 1.56 29.58 3.46
C ALA A 176 0.63 29.07 2.33
N GLY A 177 0.56 29.79 1.21
CA GLY A 177 -0.24 29.42 0.03
C GLY A 177 0.54 28.65 -1.04
N PHE A 178 1.74 28.15 -0.76
CA PHE A 178 2.50 27.37 -1.72
C PHE A 178 1.80 26.03 -1.97
N TRP A 179 1.56 25.68 -3.24
CA TRP A 179 0.75 24.53 -3.63
C TRP A 179 1.21 23.19 -3.05
N ALA A 180 2.51 23.04 -2.76
CA ALA A 180 3.08 21.82 -2.18
C ALA A 180 3.36 21.94 -0.67
N LYS A 181 2.89 22.98 0.03
CA LYS A 181 3.20 23.20 1.45
C LYS A 181 2.89 21.95 2.28
N ASP A 182 1.68 21.42 2.17
CA ASP A 182 1.25 20.26 2.95
C ASP A 182 2.06 19.01 2.61
N ALA A 183 2.31 18.79 1.31
CA ALA A 183 3.15 17.69 0.84
C ALA A 183 4.57 17.79 1.39
N ILE A 184 5.17 18.98 1.41
CA ILE A 184 6.50 19.22 1.94
C ILE A 184 6.54 18.98 3.45
N THR A 185 5.60 19.55 4.21
CA THR A 185 5.52 19.37 5.66
C THR A 185 5.34 17.90 6.01
N ARG A 186 4.45 17.20 5.31
CA ARG A 186 4.20 15.76 5.50
C ARG A 186 5.43 14.93 5.16
N ALA A 187 6.05 15.13 4.01
CA ALA A 187 7.25 14.41 3.59
C ALA A 187 8.42 14.56 4.57
N ALA A 188 8.55 15.76 5.13
CA ALA A 188 9.51 16.04 6.17
C ALA A 188 9.20 15.22 7.43
N GLN A 189 7.95 15.22 7.89
CA GLN A 189 7.53 14.53 9.13
C GLN A 189 7.56 13.02 9.01
N MET A 190 7.31 12.49 7.83
CA MET A 190 7.51 11.08 7.52
C MET A 190 9.01 10.72 7.46
N GLY A 191 9.88 11.72 7.37
CA GLY A 191 11.34 11.56 7.46
C GLY A 191 12.01 11.22 6.13
N PHE A 192 11.26 11.08 5.04
CA PHE A 192 11.84 10.71 3.75
C PHE A 192 12.39 11.90 2.96
N ALA A 193 11.94 13.13 3.24
CA ALA A 193 12.49 14.35 2.65
C ALA A 193 12.64 15.50 3.66
N ASN A 194 13.85 15.70 4.17
CA ASN A 194 14.14 16.77 5.13
C ASN A 194 14.55 18.08 4.45
N GLY A 195 14.31 19.20 5.13
CA GLY A 195 14.90 20.49 4.77
C GLY A 195 16.36 20.62 5.22
N TYR A 196 16.91 21.80 5.01
CA TYR A 196 18.30 22.14 5.30
C TYR A 196 18.45 22.71 6.72
N PRO A 197 19.67 22.68 7.30
CA PRO A 197 19.93 23.23 8.64
C PRO A 197 19.60 24.72 8.79
N ASP A 198 19.56 25.48 7.69
CA ASP A 198 19.19 26.90 7.65
C ASP A 198 17.68 27.16 7.85
N GLY A 199 16.87 26.10 7.89
CA GLY A 199 15.40 26.14 8.01
C GLY A 199 14.67 26.26 6.68
N THR A 200 15.35 26.06 5.55
CA THR A 200 14.74 26.05 4.21
C THR A 200 14.44 24.62 3.72
N PHE A 201 13.51 24.46 2.79
CA PHE A 201 13.25 23.20 2.08
C PHE A 201 13.82 23.17 0.66
N LYS A 202 13.95 24.36 0.04
CA LYS A 202 14.33 24.61 -1.35
C LYS A 202 13.36 23.93 -2.33
N PRO A 203 12.05 24.23 -2.29
CA PRO A 203 11.02 23.49 -3.02
C PRO A 203 11.23 23.48 -4.54
N LEU A 204 11.81 24.54 -5.10
CA LEU A 204 12.06 24.68 -6.53
C LEU A 204 13.45 24.21 -6.96
N LYS A 205 14.30 23.72 -6.03
CA LYS A 205 15.59 23.13 -6.39
C LYS A 205 15.33 21.85 -7.18
N GLN A 206 16.05 21.68 -8.30
CA GLN A 206 16.06 20.43 -9.05
C GLN A 206 16.57 19.27 -8.18
N VAL A 207 15.99 18.10 -8.41
CA VAL A 207 16.33 16.86 -7.71
C VAL A 207 17.18 15.99 -8.61
N THR A 208 18.29 15.49 -8.10
CA THR A 208 19.08 14.49 -8.85
C THR A 208 18.42 13.13 -8.81
N ARG A 209 18.75 12.26 -9.77
CA ARG A 209 18.24 10.89 -9.80
C ARG A 209 18.57 10.10 -8.53
N ALA A 210 19.77 10.27 -7.97
CA ALA A 210 20.13 9.67 -6.68
C ALA A 210 19.27 10.21 -5.53
N GLU A 211 19.07 11.54 -5.45
CA GLU A 211 18.25 12.16 -4.41
C GLU A 211 16.81 11.63 -4.46
N PHE A 212 16.21 11.53 -5.66
CA PHE A 212 14.86 11.01 -5.83
C PHE A 212 14.72 9.56 -5.36
N VAL A 213 15.63 8.68 -5.79
CA VAL A 213 15.61 7.26 -5.42
C VAL A 213 15.77 7.07 -3.93
N THR A 214 16.64 7.86 -3.27
CA THR A 214 16.78 7.83 -1.81
C THR A 214 15.53 8.32 -1.09
N MET A 215 14.87 9.38 -1.57
CA MET A 215 13.59 9.82 -0.98
C MET A 215 12.52 8.73 -1.12
N LEU A 216 12.42 8.09 -2.29
CA LEU A 216 11.46 7.03 -2.54
C LEU A 216 11.72 5.79 -1.68
N ALA A 217 12.97 5.33 -1.60
CA ALA A 217 13.33 4.17 -0.78
C ALA A 217 13.01 4.38 0.71
N ARG A 218 13.25 5.60 1.23
CA ARG A 218 12.89 5.98 2.61
C ARG A 218 11.38 6.03 2.82
N ALA A 219 10.62 6.55 1.84
CA ALA A 219 9.17 6.60 1.92
C ALA A 219 8.53 5.20 1.91
N LEU A 220 9.14 4.26 1.17
CA LEU A 220 8.73 2.86 1.13
C LEU A 220 9.21 2.04 2.34
N GLU A 221 9.99 2.63 3.25
CA GLU A 221 10.61 1.96 4.40
C GLU A 221 11.30 0.63 4.03
N LEU A 222 11.95 0.59 2.86
CA LEU A 222 12.57 -0.65 2.41
C LEU A 222 13.69 -1.06 3.35
N PRO A 223 13.82 -2.38 3.64
CA PRO A 223 14.98 -2.86 4.36
C PRO A 223 16.25 -2.49 3.57
N GLU A 224 17.32 -2.22 4.30
CA GLU A 224 18.62 -2.04 3.68
C GLU A 224 18.99 -3.33 2.93
N ALA A 225 19.41 -3.19 1.68
CA ALA A 225 19.87 -4.34 0.91
C ALA A 225 21.09 -4.98 1.58
N GLU A 226 21.14 -6.31 1.60
CA GLU A 226 22.29 -7.07 2.11
C GLU A 226 23.58 -6.69 1.37
N ARG A 227 23.46 -6.39 0.06
CA ARG A 227 24.54 -5.84 -0.76
C ARG A 227 24.37 -4.32 -0.89
N GLN A 228 25.38 -3.59 -0.44
CA GLN A 228 25.41 -2.12 -0.43
C GLN A 228 25.92 -1.50 -1.74
N GLY A 229 25.98 -2.27 -2.83
CA GLY A 229 26.57 -1.84 -4.10
C GLY A 229 25.77 -2.34 -5.30
N THR A 230 25.94 -1.64 -6.42
CA THR A 230 25.26 -1.96 -7.69
C THR A 230 26.26 -2.36 -8.75
N ASP A 231 25.78 -3.02 -9.80
CA ASP A 231 26.60 -3.40 -10.97
C ASP A 231 26.62 -2.29 -12.04
N PHE A 232 26.23 -1.06 -11.69
CA PHE A 232 26.26 0.07 -12.62
C PHE A 232 27.71 0.49 -12.91
N LYS A 233 27.99 0.84 -14.18
CA LYS A 233 29.33 1.24 -14.63
C LYS A 233 29.85 2.53 -13.99
N ASP A 234 28.96 3.37 -13.48
CA ASP A 234 29.25 4.62 -12.79
C ASP A 234 29.00 4.52 -11.28
N ASN A 235 29.11 3.30 -10.71
CA ASN A 235 28.88 3.07 -9.28
C ASN A 235 29.82 3.87 -8.37
N GLU A 236 31.04 4.22 -8.82
CA GLU A 236 31.93 5.12 -8.07
C GLU A 236 31.41 6.56 -7.97
N ARG A 237 30.54 6.99 -8.88
CA ARG A 237 29.89 8.32 -8.85
C ARG A 237 28.69 8.36 -7.90
N ILE A 238 28.20 7.19 -7.48
CA ILE A 238 27.10 7.12 -6.52
C ILE A 238 27.65 7.45 -5.13
N GLY A 239 27.19 8.55 -4.54
CA GLY A 239 27.56 8.91 -3.17
C GLY A 239 27.21 7.81 -2.17
N ASN A 240 28.06 7.58 -1.16
CA ASN A 240 27.86 6.53 -0.15
C ASN A 240 26.50 6.64 0.57
N TRP A 241 25.95 7.84 0.69
CA TRP A 241 24.62 8.09 1.28
C TRP A 241 23.45 7.53 0.44
N ALA A 242 23.64 7.37 -0.87
CA ALA A 242 22.60 6.93 -1.81
C ALA A 242 22.70 5.43 -2.13
N LYS A 243 23.89 4.85 -2.02
CA LYS A 243 24.18 3.45 -2.35
C LYS A 243 23.20 2.45 -1.71
N PRO A 244 22.89 2.52 -0.40
CA PRO A 244 21.95 1.58 0.22
C PRO A 244 20.57 1.65 -0.44
N SER A 245 20.04 2.86 -0.62
CA SER A 245 18.71 3.08 -1.21
C SER A 245 18.63 2.62 -2.67
N ILE A 246 19.66 2.89 -3.45
CA ILE A 246 19.71 2.48 -4.85
C ILE A 246 19.84 0.96 -4.94
N ALA A 247 20.66 0.33 -4.10
CA ALA A 247 20.78 -1.12 -4.05
C ALA A 247 19.45 -1.79 -3.64
N SER A 248 18.75 -1.28 -2.63
CA SER A 248 17.39 -1.75 -2.27
C SER A 248 16.42 -1.61 -3.44
N GLY A 249 16.50 -0.53 -4.22
CA GLY A 249 15.65 -0.35 -5.39
C GLY A 249 15.99 -1.27 -6.57
N VAL A 250 17.27 -1.64 -6.73
CA VAL A 250 17.70 -2.66 -7.69
C VAL A 250 17.21 -4.04 -7.26
N ALA A 251 17.40 -4.40 -5.98
CA ALA A 251 16.95 -5.68 -5.43
C ALA A 251 15.43 -5.85 -5.51
N ALA A 252 14.67 -4.77 -5.30
CA ALA A 252 13.22 -4.75 -5.44
C ALA A 252 12.74 -4.60 -6.91
N GLY A 253 13.66 -4.46 -7.88
CA GLY A 253 13.37 -4.50 -9.31
C GLY A 253 12.82 -3.21 -9.94
N TRP A 254 12.72 -2.11 -9.17
CA TRP A 254 12.19 -0.84 -9.67
C TRP A 254 13.27 0.15 -10.14
N ILE A 255 14.55 -0.11 -9.84
CA ILE A 255 15.73 0.54 -10.45
C ILE A 255 16.44 -0.43 -11.40
N LYS A 256 16.58 -0.01 -12.67
CA LYS A 256 17.24 -0.81 -13.73
C LYS A 256 18.46 -0.12 -14.38
N GLY A 257 18.66 1.18 -14.13
CA GLY A 257 19.65 1.99 -14.87
C GLY A 257 19.24 2.30 -16.31
N PHE A 258 20.21 2.75 -17.10
CA PHE A 258 20.09 3.02 -18.53
C PHE A 258 20.70 1.88 -19.36
N GLU A 259 20.41 1.85 -20.66
CA GLU A 259 20.89 0.80 -21.60
C GLU A 259 22.41 0.68 -21.69
N ASP A 260 23.13 1.79 -21.45
CA ASP A 260 24.60 1.82 -21.41
C ASP A 260 25.19 1.18 -20.13
N GLY A 261 24.35 0.74 -19.19
CA GLY A 261 24.74 0.17 -17.91
C GLY A 261 25.02 1.20 -16.82
N THR A 262 24.66 2.47 -17.00
CA THR A 262 24.85 3.53 -16.01
C THR A 262 23.59 3.81 -15.17
N PHE A 263 23.76 4.44 -14.01
CA PHE A 263 22.67 4.97 -13.17
C PHE A 263 22.49 6.48 -13.33
N ARG A 264 23.56 7.23 -13.58
CA ARG A 264 23.62 8.69 -13.72
C ARG A 264 23.14 9.43 -12.46
N PRO A 265 23.82 9.25 -11.31
CA PRO A 265 23.33 9.71 -10.00
C PRO A 265 23.17 11.23 -9.87
N ASP A 266 24.04 11.99 -10.54
CA ASP A 266 24.13 13.45 -10.39
C ASP A 266 23.23 14.23 -11.35
N LEU A 267 22.67 13.55 -12.36
CA LEU A 267 21.81 14.22 -13.33
C LEU A 267 20.45 14.56 -12.71
N PRO A 268 19.89 15.74 -13.01
CA PRO A 268 18.51 16.05 -12.68
C PRO A 268 17.57 14.98 -13.24
N ILE A 269 16.68 14.47 -12.40
CA ILE A 269 15.72 13.46 -12.83
C ILE A 269 14.61 14.13 -13.66
N THR A 270 14.28 13.54 -14.80
CA THR A 270 13.17 14.02 -15.63
C THR A 270 11.83 13.54 -15.09
N ARG A 271 10.75 14.25 -15.44
CA ARG A 271 9.39 13.86 -15.06
C ARG A 271 8.99 12.48 -15.58
N ALA A 272 9.43 12.12 -16.79
CA ALA A 272 9.21 10.78 -17.35
C ALA A 272 9.93 9.71 -16.53
N GLU A 273 11.20 9.89 -16.21
CA GLU A 273 11.99 8.94 -15.41
C GLU A 273 11.40 8.76 -14.00
N MET A 274 11.03 9.86 -13.36
CA MET A 274 10.42 9.86 -12.04
C MET A 274 9.12 9.03 -12.03
N THR A 275 8.26 9.24 -13.05
CA THR A 275 6.99 8.53 -13.21
C THR A 275 7.22 7.04 -13.45
N VAL A 276 8.18 6.68 -14.31
CA VAL A 276 8.53 5.27 -14.59
C VAL A 276 9.02 4.55 -13.34
N ILE A 277 9.86 5.20 -12.54
CA ILE A 277 10.36 4.62 -11.29
C ILE A 277 9.21 4.35 -10.31
N VAL A 278 8.30 5.30 -10.12
CA VAL A 278 7.14 5.14 -9.22
C VAL A 278 6.18 4.08 -9.73
N ALA A 279 5.88 4.06 -11.03
CA ALA A 279 5.02 3.03 -11.62
C ALA A 279 5.59 1.62 -11.41
N ARG A 280 6.91 1.44 -11.51
CA ARG A 280 7.58 0.17 -11.22
C ARG A 280 7.56 -0.18 -9.74
N ALA A 281 7.82 0.78 -8.86
CA ALA A 281 7.79 0.58 -7.41
C ALA A 281 6.41 0.09 -6.94
N LEU A 282 5.34 0.65 -7.52
CA LEU A 282 3.96 0.23 -7.29
C LEU A 282 3.54 -1.04 -8.05
N LYS A 283 4.40 -1.58 -8.92
CA LYS A 283 4.08 -2.69 -9.83
C LYS A 283 2.79 -2.45 -10.62
N LEU A 284 2.57 -1.22 -11.09
CA LEU A 284 1.37 -0.88 -11.86
C LEU A 284 1.27 -1.74 -13.12
N ASP A 285 0.05 -2.18 -13.43
CA ASP A 285 -0.23 -2.87 -14.68
C ASP A 285 -0.10 -1.89 -15.86
N THR A 286 0.97 -2.09 -16.62
CA THR A 286 1.30 -1.31 -17.82
C THR A 286 0.71 -1.91 -19.09
N ALA A 287 0.37 -3.20 -19.09
CA ALA A 287 -0.21 -3.89 -20.25
C ALA A 287 -1.64 -3.41 -20.53
N GLN A 288 -2.39 -3.10 -19.47
CA GLN A 288 -3.78 -2.61 -19.54
C GLN A 288 -3.88 -1.07 -19.57
N ALA A 289 -2.75 -0.37 -19.63
CA ALA A 289 -2.71 1.08 -19.45
C ALA A 289 -3.16 1.90 -20.67
N GLN A 290 -3.46 1.27 -21.80
CA GLN A 290 -3.96 1.93 -23.03
C GLN A 290 -3.19 3.23 -23.36
N ALA A 291 -1.86 3.15 -23.52
CA ALA A 291 -1.02 4.33 -23.73
C ALA A 291 -1.41 5.24 -24.92
N GLY A 292 -2.15 4.70 -25.89
CA GLY A 292 -2.74 5.47 -26.99
C GLY A 292 -3.87 6.44 -26.61
N GLN A 293 -4.34 6.43 -25.35
CA GLN A 293 -5.39 7.32 -24.84
C GLN A 293 -4.87 8.48 -23.98
N LEU A 294 -3.55 8.68 -23.89
CA LEU A 294 -3.01 9.85 -23.20
C LEU A 294 -3.51 11.14 -23.88
N SER A 295 -4.34 11.89 -23.17
CA SER A 295 -5.00 13.11 -23.67
C SER A 295 -4.12 14.37 -23.59
N PHE A 296 -2.84 14.23 -23.28
CA PHE A 296 -1.93 15.36 -23.15
C PHE A 296 -1.62 16.00 -24.51
N ALA A 297 -1.55 17.33 -24.54
CA ALA A 297 -1.24 18.10 -25.75
C ALA A 297 0.17 17.81 -26.31
N ASP A 298 1.08 17.31 -25.47
CA ASP A 298 2.44 16.90 -25.81
C ASP A 298 2.67 15.39 -25.65
N ALA A 299 1.61 14.57 -25.74
CA ALA A 299 1.71 13.11 -25.62
C ALA A 299 2.71 12.50 -26.62
N ALA A 300 2.86 13.10 -27.80
CA ALA A 300 3.83 12.70 -28.81
C ALA A 300 5.30 12.86 -28.36
N SER A 301 5.57 13.79 -27.42
CA SER A 301 6.91 14.01 -26.86
C SER A 301 7.28 13.01 -25.77
N ILE A 302 6.34 12.18 -25.30
CA ILE A 302 6.62 11.14 -24.30
C ILE A 302 7.41 10.01 -24.97
N PRO A 303 8.64 9.70 -24.48
CA PRO A 303 9.45 8.64 -25.06
C PRO A 303 8.73 7.29 -25.02
N SER A 304 8.94 6.45 -26.04
CA SER A 304 8.29 5.13 -26.15
C SER A 304 8.47 4.28 -24.88
N TRP A 305 9.67 4.27 -24.29
CA TRP A 305 9.98 3.53 -23.06
C TRP A 305 9.20 4.00 -21.82
N ALA A 306 8.64 5.21 -21.84
CA ALA A 306 7.89 5.80 -20.73
C ALA A 306 6.38 5.69 -20.90
N LYS A 307 5.87 5.52 -22.13
CA LYS A 307 4.45 5.69 -22.47
C LYS A 307 3.51 4.84 -21.61
N ASP A 308 3.78 3.55 -21.49
CA ASP A 308 2.88 2.64 -20.77
C ASP A 308 2.88 2.92 -19.27
N ALA A 309 4.05 3.21 -18.70
CA ALA A 309 4.18 3.58 -17.30
C ALA A 309 3.51 4.93 -16.99
N VAL A 310 3.62 5.91 -17.88
CA VAL A 310 2.93 7.20 -17.75
C VAL A 310 1.42 6.99 -17.82
N ALA A 311 0.93 6.20 -18.77
CA ALA A 311 -0.49 5.90 -18.88
C ALA A 311 -1.03 5.16 -17.65
N ALA A 312 -0.27 4.20 -17.11
CA ALA A 312 -0.64 3.50 -15.89
C ALA A 312 -0.68 4.45 -14.69
N ALA A 313 0.30 5.35 -14.58
CA ALA A 313 0.36 6.34 -13.51
C ALA A 313 -0.78 7.38 -13.59
N VAL A 314 -1.20 7.77 -14.79
CA VAL A 314 -2.38 8.64 -15.01
C VAL A 314 -3.66 7.91 -14.61
N LYS A 315 -3.83 6.65 -15.04
CA LYS A 315 -4.98 5.81 -14.66
C LYS A 315 -5.07 5.60 -13.14
N ALA A 316 -3.92 5.50 -12.47
CA ALA A 316 -3.81 5.40 -11.03
C ALA A 316 -3.95 6.76 -10.30
N GLY A 317 -4.17 7.88 -11.02
CA GLY A 317 -4.32 9.21 -10.42
C GLY A 317 -3.03 9.82 -9.85
N LEU A 318 -1.86 9.21 -10.09
CA LEU A 318 -0.58 9.64 -9.53
C LEU A 318 -0.06 10.91 -10.21
N VAL A 319 -0.25 11.00 -11.53
CA VAL A 319 0.29 12.09 -12.36
C VAL A 319 -0.81 12.75 -13.17
N ASN A 320 -0.80 14.09 -13.18
CA ASN A 320 -1.70 14.94 -13.95
C ASN A 320 -0.91 15.84 -14.90
N GLY A 321 -1.60 16.43 -15.87
CA GLY A 321 -1.03 17.44 -16.77
C GLY A 321 -0.71 18.74 -16.03
N ARG A 322 0.29 19.45 -16.52
CA ARG A 322 0.59 20.85 -16.20
C ARG A 322 -0.15 21.77 -17.16
N GLY A 323 0.04 23.09 -17.02
CA GLY A 323 -0.58 24.13 -17.84
C GLY A 323 -0.63 23.79 -19.34
N GLY A 324 -1.76 24.09 -19.97
CA GLY A 324 -2.03 23.70 -21.36
C GLY A 324 -2.24 22.20 -21.58
N ASN A 325 -2.58 21.45 -20.51
CA ASN A 325 -2.78 20.01 -20.53
C ASN A 325 -1.55 19.24 -21.07
N LYS A 326 -0.35 19.61 -20.59
CA LYS A 326 0.93 19.01 -21.02
C LYS A 326 1.53 18.11 -19.94
N PHE A 327 2.08 16.97 -20.34
CA PHE A 327 2.82 16.09 -19.45
C PHE A 327 4.23 16.61 -19.16
N VAL A 328 4.89 17.25 -20.13
CA VAL A 328 6.28 17.75 -20.12
C VAL A 328 7.33 16.69 -19.70
N PRO A 329 7.54 15.64 -20.52
CA PRO A 329 8.30 14.46 -20.13
C PRO A 329 9.79 14.72 -19.86
N ALA A 330 10.39 15.67 -20.58
CA ALA A 330 11.82 15.99 -20.49
C ALA A 330 12.17 17.03 -19.42
N ASP A 331 11.16 17.69 -18.83
CA ASP A 331 11.40 18.67 -17.77
C ASP A 331 11.97 17.99 -16.53
N SER A 332 13.02 18.59 -15.96
CA SER A 332 13.58 18.18 -14.67
C SER A 332 12.57 18.42 -13.55
N ALA A 333 12.43 17.45 -12.66
CA ALA A 333 11.58 17.57 -11.47
C ALA A 333 12.27 18.39 -10.38
N ASN A 334 11.50 19.23 -9.69
CA ASN A 334 11.95 19.90 -8.48
C ASN A 334 11.57 19.12 -7.20
N ARG A 335 12.10 19.55 -6.05
CA ARG A 335 11.87 18.90 -4.75
C ARG A 335 10.40 18.82 -4.37
N ALA A 336 9.63 19.88 -4.62
CA ALA A 336 8.19 19.91 -4.33
C ALA A 336 7.42 18.87 -5.17
N GLU A 337 7.75 18.73 -6.44
CA GLU A 337 7.15 17.75 -7.34
C GLU A 337 7.52 16.32 -6.96
N ALA A 338 8.78 16.09 -6.63
CA ALA A 338 9.27 14.78 -6.20
C ALA A 338 8.52 14.29 -4.95
N VAL A 339 8.43 15.11 -3.89
CA VAL A 339 7.74 14.69 -2.67
C VAL A 339 6.23 14.54 -2.87
N THR A 340 5.61 15.38 -3.71
CA THR A 340 4.18 15.26 -4.01
C THR A 340 3.87 13.94 -4.70
N LEU A 341 4.68 13.53 -5.68
CA LEU A 341 4.47 12.26 -6.35
C LEU A 341 4.70 11.06 -5.42
N ILE A 342 5.75 11.13 -4.59
CA ILE A 342 6.03 10.08 -3.58
C ILE A 342 4.87 9.96 -2.57
N LEU A 343 4.24 11.07 -2.17
CA LEU A 343 3.09 11.02 -1.25
C LEU A 343 1.84 10.43 -1.90
N ARG A 344 1.54 10.78 -3.16
CA ARG A 344 0.40 10.19 -3.88
C ARG A 344 0.50 8.68 -4.05
N MET A 345 1.71 8.15 -4.04
CA MET A 345 1.96 6.71 -4.05
C MET A 345 1.63 6.04 -2.70
N ALA A 346 1.76 6.79 -1.59
CA ALA A 346 1.57 6.30 -0.22
C ALA A 346 0.16 6.53 0.32
N ASP A 347 -0.72 7.16 -0.46
CA ASP A 347 -2.12 7.44 -0.18
C ASP A 347 -3.03 6.50 -0.98
#